data_AF-A0A7J4J365-F1
#
_entry.id   AF-A0A7J4J365-F1
#
_cell.length_a   1.000
_cell.length_b   1.000
_cell.length_c   1.000
_cell.angle_alpha   90.00
_cell.angle_beta   90.00
_cell.angle_gamma   90.00
#
_symmetry.space_group_name_H-M   'P 1'
#
loop_
_entity.id
_entity.type
_entity.pdbx_description
1 polymer ?
#
loop_
_entity_poly.entity_id
_entity_poly.type
_entity_poly.pdbx_seq_one_letter_code
_entity_poly.pdbx_strand_id
1 'polypeptide(L)'
;MASTTYRQLHWVDKGLDILLLLGVLSGAVFLVVELFLSPGPKVLQIIHRADVLLLGIFLGDITRTFFKSRNFVSFLKHQWFDLSVLVVIIISFSAIAFVGVGRLSYLLREERAFAWLNRLWKVPFIGRWFGR
;
A
#
# COMPACT_ATOMS: atom_id res chain seq x y z
N MET A 1 18.55 -28.73 4.44
CA MET A 1 17.62 -28.28 3.38
C MET A 1 16.60 -27.21 3.83
N ALA A 2 16.61 -26.73 5.08
CA ALA A 2 15.71 -25.64 5.54
C ALA A 2 16.21 -24.21 5.22
N SER A 3 17.44 -24.04 4.70
CA SER A 3 18.05 -22.72 4.51
C SER A 3 17.67 -22.02 3.20
N THR A 4 17.19 -22.74 2.19
CA THR A 4 16.77 -22.16 0.90
C THR A 4 15.36 -21.56 0.96
N THR A 5 14.43 -22.18 1.69
CA THR A 5 13.04 -21.72 1.84
C THR A 5 12.95 -20.39 2.59
N TYR A 6 13.74 -20.22 3.65
CA TYR A 6 13.82 -18.94 4.40
C TYR A 6 14.43 -17.81 3.56
N ARG A 7 15.39 -18.12 2.68
CA ARG A 7 16.01 -17.13 1.80
C ARG A 7 15.05 -16.66 0.71
N GLN A 8 14.28 -17.58 0.13
CA GLN A 8 13.26 -17.25 -0.88
C GLN A 8 12.12 -16.40 -0.29
N LEU A 9 11.64 -16.73 0.93
CA LEU A 9 10.64 -15.91 1.62
C LEU A 9 11.10 -14.46 1.82
N HIS A 10 12.38 -14.26 2.15
CA HIS A 10 12.95 -12.93 2.37
C HIS A 10 13.06 -12.07 1.09
N TRP A 11 13.28 -12.69 -0.08
CA TRP A 11 13.27 -11.97 -1.36
C TRP A 11 11.86 -11.61 -1.81
N VAL A 12 10.89 -12.52 -1.61
CA VAL A 12 9.47 -12.25 -1.87
C VAL A 12 8.97 -11.11 -0.98
N ASP A 13 9.37 -11.12 0.28
CA ASP A 13 9.05 -10.08 1.26
C ASP A 13 9.54 -8.70 0.79
N LYS A 14 10.81 -8.58 0.39
CA LYS A 14 11.36 -7.32 -0.16
C LYS A 14 10.72 -6.91 -1.48
N GLY A 15 10.42 -7.86 -2.36
CA GLY A 15 9.79 -7.59 -3.64
C GLY A 15 8.38 -7.00 -3.46
N LEU A 16 7.61 -7.53 -2.52
CA LEU A 16 6.27 -7.04 -2.21
C LEU A 16 6.32 -5.64 -1.58
N ASP A 17 7.28 -5.37 -0.69
CA ASP A 17 7.47 -4.04 -0.11
C ASP A 17 7.83 -2.99 -1.19
N ILE A 18 8.67 -3.34 -2.17
CA ILE A 18 8.99 -2.47 -3.32
C ILE A 18 7.76 -2.23 -4.20
N LEU A 19 6.98 -3.27 -4.47
CA LEU A 19 5.75 -3.16 -5.26
C LEU A 19 4.72 -2.27 -4.58
N LEU A 20 4.57 -2.36 -3.26
CA LEU A 20 3.72 -1.46 -2.48
C LEU A 20 4.22 -0.01 -2.59
N LEU A 21 5.52 0.24 -2.44
CA LEU A 21 6.09 1.58 -2.58
C LEU A 21 5.83 2.18 -3.96
N LEU A 22 6.05 1.41 -5.03
CA LEU A 22 5.74 1.83 -6.40
C LEU A 22 4.24 2.06 -6.60
N GLY A 23 3.39 1.27 -5.93
CA GLY A 23 1.95 1.46 -5.89
C GLY A 23 1.53 2.78 -5.29
N VAL A 24 2.13 3.17 -4.16
CA VAL A 24 1.88 4.47 -3.51
C VAL A 24 2.26 5.62 -4.42
N LEU A 25 3.46 5.57 -4.99
CA LEU A 25 3.96 6.62 -5.88
C LEU A 25 3.09 6.76 -7.13
N SER A 26 2.75 5.64 -7.78
CA SER A 26 1.88 5.64 -8.96
C SER A 26 0.47 6.12 -8.62
N GLY A 27 -0.11 5.69 -7.49
CA GLY A 27 -1.41 6.16 -7.03
C GLY A 27 -1.47 7.67 -6.78
N ALA A 28 -0.42 8.24 -6.18
CA ALA A 28 -0.30 9.68 -5.98
C ALA A 28 -0.19 10.43 -7.32
N VAL A 29 0.64 9.94 -8.25
CA VAL A 29 0.76 10.52 -9.60
C VAL A 29 -0.56 10.45 -10.35
N PHE A 30 -1.27 9.33 -10.32
CA PHE A 30 -2.57 9.17 -10.97
C PHE A 30 -3.62 10.11 -10.38
N LEU A 31 -3.62 10.32 -9.06
CA LEU A 31 -4.49 11.29 -8.40
C LEU A 31 -4.23 12.71 -8.93
N VAL A 32 -2.96 13.11 -9.04
CA VAL A 32 -2.58 14.42 -9.59
C VAL A 32 -2.99 14.55 -11.06
N VAL A 33 -2.75 13.51 -11.86
CA VAL A 33 -3.15 13.50 -13.27
C VAL A 33 -4.67 13.64 -13.40
N GLU A 34 -5.44 12.92 -12.61
CA GLU A 34 -6.90 12.97 -12.64
C GLU A 34 -7.45 14.33 -12.21
N LEU A 35 -6.88 14.93 -11.16
CA LEU A 35 -7.32 16.22 -10.62
C LEU A 35 -6.92 17.43 -11.49
N PHE A 36 -5.71 17.43 -12.06
CA PHE A 36 -5.13 18.61 -12.70
C PHE A 36 -5.13 18.55 -14.23
N LEU A 37 -5.15 17.35 -14.84
CA LEU A 37 -5.01 17.18 -16.28
C LEU A 37 -6.28 16.68 -16.97
N SER A 38 -7.34 16.38 -16.21
CA SER A 38 -8.64 15.87 -16.71
C SER A 38 -8.48 14.89 -17.89
N PRO A 39 -7.82 13.75 -17.67
CA PRO A 39 -7.40 12.84 -18.73
C PRO A 39 -8.61 12.28 -19.50
N GLY A 40 -8.41 12.06 -20.80
CA GLY A 40 -9.43 11.44 -21.64
C GLY A 40 -9.78 10.01 -21.20
N PRO A 41 -10.91 9.46 -21.68
CA PRO A 41 -11.47 8.18 -21.22
C PRO A 41 -10.52 6.98 -21.42
N LYS A 42 -9.67 7.01 -22.45
CA LYS A 42 -8.66 5.96 -22.69
C LYS A 42 -7.60 5.91 -21.59
N VAL A 43 -7.15 7.08 -21.12
CA VAL A 43 -6.14 7.18 -20.06
C VAL A 43 -6.75 6.78 -18.72
N LEU A 44 -7.99 7.19 -18.44
CA LEU A 44 -8.74 6.74 -17.27
C LEU A 44 -8.89 5.22 -17.20
N GLN A 45 -9.14 4.54 -18.32
CA GLN A 45 -9.18 3.08 -18.36
C GLN A 45 -7.81 2.43 -18.06
N ILE A 46 -6.72 2.99 -18.57
CA ILE A 46 -5.36 2.50 -18.29
C ILE A 46 -5.05 2.67 -16.80
N ILE A 47 -5.33 3.84 -16.25
CA ILE A 47 -5.14 4.14 -14.84
C ILE A 47 -5.98 3.18 -13.98
N HIS A 48 -7.24 2.96 -14.33
CA HIS A 48 -8.11 2.04 -13.61
C HIS A 48 -7.58 0.59 -13.62
N ARG A 49 -7.03 0.12 -14.75
CA ARG A 49 -6.37 -1.20 -14.79
C ARG A 49 -5.14 -1.26 -13.89
N ALA A 50 -4.37 -0.18 -13.81
CA ALA A 50 -3.24 -0.09 -12.89
C ALA A 50 -3.73 -0.14 -11.43
N ASP A 51 -4.80 0.58 -11.08
CA ASP A 51 -5.40 0.55 -9.74
C ASP A 51 -5.87 -0.85 -9.34
N VAL A 52 -6.45 -1.62 -10.28
CA VAL A 52 -6.84 -3.02 -10.03
C VAL A 52 -5.62 -3.91 -9.76
N LEU A 53 -4.49 -3.68 -10.45
CA LEU A 53 -3.24 -4.38 -10.15
C LEU A 53 -2.70 -4.03 -8.75
N LEU A 54 -2.81 -2.76 -8.34
CA LEU A 54 -2.44 -2.32 -6.99
C LEU A 54 -3.31 -2.98 -5.92
N LEU A 55 -4.62 -3.12 -6.17
CA LEU A 55 -5.51 -3.87 -5.28
C LEU A 55 -5.06 -5.33 -5.14
N GLY A 56 -4.57 -5.96 -6.21
CA GLY A 56 -4.01 -7.31 -6.15
C GLY A 56 -2.77 -7.42 -5.27
N ILE A 57 -1.83 -6.48 -5.40
CA ILE A 57 -0.63 -6.39 -4.55
C ILE A 57 -1.04 -6.21 -3.08
N PHE A 58 -2.03 -5.35 -2.84
CA PHE A 58 -2.58 -5.06 -1.52
C PHE A 58 -3.24 -6.28 -0.87
N LEU A 59 -4.04 -7.04 -1.63
CA LEU A 59 -4.59 -8.31 -1.17
C LEU A 59 -3.48 -9.31 -0.80
N GLY A 60 -2.41 -9.35 -1.60
CA GLY A 60 -1.24 -10.19 -1.34
C GLY A 60 -0.59 -9.87 0.01
N ASP A 61 -0.45 -8.58 0.33
CA ASP A 61 0.11 -8.12 1.61
C ASP A 61 -0.75 -8.52 2.83
N ILE A 62 -2.07 -8.31 2.73
CA ILE A 62 -3.02 -8.69 3.79
C ILE A 62 -3.03 -10.21 3.98
N THR A 63 -3.04 -10.96 2.87
CA THR A 63 -3.01 -12.43 2.89
C THR A 63 -1.71 -12.95 3.50
N ARG A 64 -0.57 -12.35 3.17
CA ARG A 64 0.73 -12.63 3.80
C ARG A 64 0.68 -12.39 5.32
N THR A 65 0.12 -11.26 5.73
CA THR A 65 -0.01 -10.90 7.15
C THR A 65 -0.94 -11.86 7.90
N PHE A 66 -2.00 -12.34 7.24
CA PHE A 66 -2.88 -13.38 7.75
C PHE A 66 -2.13 -14.69 7.98
N PHE A 67 -1.35 -15.18 7.01
CA PHE A 67 -0.57 -16.42 7.16
C PHE A 67 0.54 -16.33 8.21
N LYS A 68 1.11 -15.13 8.42
CA LYS A 68 2.11 -14.89 9.49
C LYS A 68 1.48 -14.73 10.88
N SER A 69 0.17 -14.50 10.97
CA SER A 69 -0.52 -14.28 12.23
C SER A 69 -0.79 -15.60 12.95
N ARG A 70 -0.45 -15.65 14.25
CA ARG A 70 -0.62 -16.87 15.06
C ARG A 70 -2.07 -17.32 15.17
N ASN A 71 -3.02 -16.37 15.24
CA ASN A 71 -4.46 -16.61 15.38
C ASN A 71 -5.28 -15.51 14.67
N PHE A 72 -6.46 -15.87 14.15
CA PHE A 72 -7.36 -14.96 13.41
C PHE A 72 -7.80 -13.72 14.22
N VAL A 73 -8.08 -13.89 15.51
CA VAL A 73 -8.48 -12.78 16.39
C VAL A 73 -7.35 -11.77 16.56
N SER A 74 -6.09 -12.24 16.63
CA SER A 74 -4.93 -11.36 16.72
C SER A 74 -4.70 -10.61 15.42
N PHE A 75 -4.89 -11.29 14.28
CA PHE A 75 -4.85 -10.67 12.95
C PHE A 75 -5.89 -9.54 12.86
N LEU A 76 -7.16 -9.84 13.12
CA LEU A 76 -8.25 -8.85 13.09
C LEU A 76 -7.96 -7.65 13.99
N LYS A 77 -7.51 -7.86 15.24
CA LYS A 77 -7.20 -6.75 16.15
C LYS A 77 -6.10 -5.83 15.62
N HIS A 78 -5.10 -6.36 14.91
CA HIS A 78 -3.97 -5.57 14.40
C HIS A 78 -4.21 -5.03 12.97
N GLN A 79 -5.13 -5.64 12.21
CA GLN A 79 -5.33 -5.37 10.79
C GLN A 79 -6.74 -4.87 10.46
N TRP A 80 -7.60 -4.61 11.46
CA TRP A 80 -8.98 -4.15 11.23
C TRP A 80 -9.04 -2.89 10.36
N PHE A 81 -8.09 -1.97 10.55
CA PHE A 81 -8.02 -0.75 9.76
C PHE A 81 -7.64 -1.06 8.31
N ASP A 82 -6.62 -1.89 8.09
CA ASP A 82 -6.19 -2.31 6.76
C ASP A 82 -7.32 -3.04 6.00
N LEU A 83 -8.09 -3.86 6.72
CA LEU A 83 -9.28 -4.52 6.19
C LEU A 83 -10.41 -3.51 5.86
N SER A 84 -10.62 -2.49 6.70
CA SER A 84 -11.61 -1.44 6.40
C SER A 84 -11.23 -0.62 5.16
N VAL A 85 -9.95 -0.30 5.01
CA VAL A 85 -9.40 0.37 3.82
C VAL A 85 -9.55 -0.54 2.60
N LEU A 86 -9.27 -1.84 2.73
CA LEU A 86 -9.48 -2.82 1.66
C LEU A 86 -10.92 -2.80 1.14
N VAL A 87 -11.90 -2.82 2.04
CA VAL A 87 -13.32 -2.78 1.68
C VAL A 87 -13.65 -1.50 0.92
N VAL A 88 -13.18 -0.34 1.40
CA VAL A 88 -13.38 0.94 0.72
C VAL A 88 -12.76 0.94 -0.68
N ILE A 89 -11.53 0.41 -0.83
CA ILE A 89 -10.85 0.32 -2.12
C ILE A 89 -11.63 -0.59 -3.09
N ILE A 90 -12.07 -1.77 -2.64
CA ILE A 90 -12.84 -2.71 -3.46
C ILE A 90 -14.13 -2.05 -3.97
N ILE A 91 -14.87 -1.40 -3.08
CA ILE A 91 -16.11 -0.70 -3.45
C ILE A 91 -15.79 0.44 -4.43
N SER A 92 -14.78 1.24 -4.14
CA SER A 92 -14.38 2.39 -4.96
C SER A 92 -13.96 2.00 -6.38
N PHE A 93 -13.24 0.88 -6.52
CA PHE A 93 -12.81 0.38 -7.83
C PHE A 93 -13.93 -0.37 -8.56
N SER A 94 -14.83 -1.07 -7.85
CA SER A 94 -15.98 -1.73 -8.47
C SER A 94 -16.96 -0.75 -9.12
N ALA A 95 -17.12 0.45 -8.55
CA ALA A 95 -18.11 1.41 -9.02
C ALA A 95 -17.62 2.26 -10.20
N ILE A 96 -16.32 2.27 -10.52
CA ILE A 96 -15.63 3.14 -11.51
C ILE A 96 -15.79 4.66 -11.25
N ALA A 97 -16.83 5.08 -10.53
CA ALA A 97 -17.18 6.47 -10.24
C ALA A 97 -16.35 7.07 -9.09
N PHE A 98 -15.78 6.26 -8.21
CA PHE A 98 -15.12 6.73 -6.98
C PHE A 98 -13.65 6.28 -6.87
N VAL A 99 -12.97 6.08 -8.00
CA VAL A 99 -11.60 5.56 -8.04
C VAL A 99 -10.63 6.45 -7.23
N GLY A 100 -10.80 7.78 -7.28
CA GLY A 100 -10.01 8.71 -6.45
C GLY A 100 -10.15 8.49 -4.94
N VAL A 101 -11.33 8.09 -4.45
CA VAL A 101 -11.57 7.77 -3.02
C VAL A 101 -10.82 6.50 -2.61
N GLY A 102 -10.80 5.51 -3.50
CA GLY A 102 -10.00 4.30 -3.32
C GLY A 102 -8.50 4.62 -3.20
N ARG A 103 -7.97 5.46 -4.10
CA ARG A 103 -6.56 5.88 -4.04
C ARG A 103 -6.24 6.68 -2.78
N LEU A 104 -7.09 7.62 -2.38
CA LEU A 104 -6.91 8.37 -1.13
C LEU A 104 -6.88 7.43 0.08
N SER A 105 -7.77 6.44 0.13
CA SER A 105 -7.82 5.47 1.23
C SER A 105 -6.55 4.61 1.29
N TYR A 106 -6.01 4.24 0.11
CA TYR A 106 -4.73 3.53 0.00
C TYR A 106 -3.56 4.40 0.49
N LEU A 107 -3.48 5.67 0.05
CA LEU A 107 -2.45 6.61 0.49
C LEU A 107 -2.52 6.88 2.01
N LEU A 108 -3.71 6.99 2.59
CA LEU A 108 -3.92 7.21 4.02
C LEU A 108 -3.46 6.03 4.89
N ARG A 109 -3.56 4.80 4.38
CA ARG A 109 -2.96 3.63 5.05
C ARG A 109 -1.46 3.77 5.12
N GLU A 110 -0.85 4.14 4.01
CA GLU A 110 0.60 4.24 3.87
C GLU A 110 1.15 5.46 4.61
N GLU A 111 0.37 6.52 4.85
CA GLU A 111 0.75 7.57 5.80
C GLU A 111 0.88 7.05 7.24
N ARG A 112 0.07 6.07 7.66
CA ARG A 112 0.27 5.40 8.96
C ARG A 112 1.50 4.48 8.96
N ALA A 113 1.84 3.87 7.82
CA ALA A 113 3.12 3.18 7.65
C ALA A 113 4.31 4.18 7.65
N PHE A 114 4.12 5.36 7.08
CA PHE A 114 5.07 6.48 7.11
C PHE A 114 5.18 7.10 8.50
N ALA A 115 4.14 7.10 9.33
CA ALA A 115 4.22 7.49 10.73
C ALA A 115 5.13 6.53 11.53
N TRP A 116 5.30 5.29 11.06
CA TRP A 116 6.28 4.34 11.59
C TRP A 116 7.71 4.68 11.10
N LEU A 117 7.88 5.03 9.82
CA LEU A 117 9.13 5.59 9.28
C LEU A 117 9.52 6.93 9.94
N ASN A 118 8.55 7.77 10.32
CA ASN A 118 8.75 9.04 11.00
C ASN A 118 9.13 8.82 12.47
N ARG A 119 8.68 7.71 13.10
CA ARG A 119 9.25 7.24 14.38
C ARG A 119 10.68 6.74 14.24
N LEU A 120 11.04 6.10 13.12
CA LEU A 120 12.43 5.74 12.81
C LEU A 120 13.30 6.98 12.53
N TRP A 121 12.77 8.01 11.88
CA TRP A 121 13.43 9.31 11.70
C TRP A 121 13.56 10.12 13.00
N LYS A 122 12.72 9.85 14.00
CA LYS A 122 12.86 10.33 15.39
C LYS A 122 13.86 9.51 16.22
N VAL A 123 14.55 8.52 15.65
CA VAL A 123 15.79 7.98 16.25
C VAL A 123 16.86 9.09 16.14
N PRO A 124 17.56 9.45 17.23
CA PRO A 124 18.38 10.67 17.34
C PRO A 124 19.69 10.66 16.53
N PHE A 125 19.74 9.98 15.38
CA PHE A 125 20.93 9.86 14.54
C PHE A 125 21.00 10.89 13.41
N ILE A 126 19.87 11.38 12.89
CA ILE A 126 19.86 12.35 11.77
C ILE A 126 19.84 13.81 12.29
N GLY A 127 19.32 14.06 13.49
CA GLY A 127 19.35 15.39 14.13
C GLY A 127 20.74 15.92 14.46
N ARG A 128 21.79 15.10 14.31
CA ARG A 128 23.19 15.49 14.56
C ARG A 128 23.96 15.94 13.32
N TRP A 129 23.43 15.70 12.12
CA TRP A 129 24.12 16.06 10.86
C TRP A 129 23.64 17.38 10.23
N PHE A 130 22.45 17.86 10.60
CA PHE A 130 21.91 19.16 10.15
C PHE A 130 21.80 20.21 11.27
N GLY A 131 22.40 19.92 12.43
CA GLY A 131 22.40 20.77 13.61
C GLY A 131 23.81 21.22 14.01
N ARG A 132 24.51 21.89 13.10
CA ARG A 132 25.53 22.93 13.35
C ARG A 132 26.05 23.48 12.03
#